data_AF-A0A9P7Y966-F1
#
_entry.id   AF-A0A9P7Y966-F1
#
_cell.length_a   1.000
_cell.length_b   1.000
_cell.length_c   1.000
_cell.angle_alpha   90.00
_cell.angle_beta   90.00
_cell.angle_gamma   90.00
#
_symmetry.space_group_name_H-M   'P 1'
#
loop_
_entity.id
_entity.type
_entity.pdbx_description
1 polymer ?
#
loop_
_entity_poly.entity_id
_entity_poly.type
_entity_poly.pdbx_seq_one_letter_code
_entity_poly.pdbx_strand_id
1 'polypeptide(L)'
;MSSRHFKGKGHASSSSASKSASGSGNPQGKPTQESIASGAATVGWALETLGIQKYGFIGGAAVSLLVQAQGRRGRQTDDLDVIVQPTSTLTAESVSSLLSTHEQTKLYFVEKYQEYVNKPFVRVAQNGGTVEIAIEIFDWVVWPQRRMYYDLNLAPNTQMMLSLSQRNTYTLNTAWLLRQKFLAYYQRSDKRESDMQDIVSLFKILSLRGDQVTVTDPEEITALKLVVENATISMKGWVLCEKIWPTSWAWDETYKRYYKYDSANNWDLVWAAET
;
A
#
# COMPACT_ATOMS: atom_id res chain seq x y z
N MET A 1 -52.65 15.95 -30.03
CA MET A 1 -53.74 15.20 -30.68
C MET A 1 -53.14 14.30 -31.74
N SER A 2 -53.66 13.08 -31.76
CA SER A 2 -53.26 11.84 -32.42
C SER A 2 -52.88 11.87 -33.91
N SER A 3 -52.23 10.75 -34.33
CA SER A 3 -52.29 10.09 -35.65
C SER A 3 -51.07 10.35 -36.56
N ARG A 4 -50.34 9.37 -37.11
CA ARG A 4 -50.52 7.92 -37.24
C ARG A 4 -49.18 7.28 -37.61
N HIS A 5 -48.95 6.07 -37.09
CA HIS A 5 -48.00 5.08 -37.60
C HIS A 5 -48.39 4.62 -39.01
N PHE A 6 -47.42 4.29 -39.87
CA PHE A 6 -47.47 3.06 -40.68
C PHE A 6 -46.06 2.56 -41.05
N LYS A 7 -45.85 1.26 -40.83
CA LYS A 7 -44.65 0.47 -41.10
C LYS A 7 -44.56 0.12 -42.60
N GLY A 8 -43.34 0.09 -43.14
CA GLY A 8 -43.00 -0.63 -44.36
C GLY A 8 -41.80 -1.54 -44.09
N LYS A 9 -42.02 -2.87 -44.11
CA LYS A 9 -40.96 -3.90 -44.13
C LYS A 9 -40.52 -4.11 -45.58
N GLY A 10 -39.22 -4.12 -45.83
CA GLY A 10 -38.61 -4.66 -47.05
C GLY A 10 -37.51 -5.64 -46.67
N HIS A 11 -37.69 -6.92 -47.02
CA HIS A 11 -36.64 -7.93 -46.98
C HIS A 11 -35.78 -7.80 -48.25
N ALA A 12 -34.45 -7.84 -48.09
CA ALA A 12 -33.54 -8.26 -49.15
C ALA A 12 -32.34 -8.97 -48.52
N SER A 13 -32.22 -10.25 -48.82
CA SER A 13 -31.07 -11.11 -48.54
C SER A 13 -29.93 -10.83 -49.51
N SER A 14 -28.68 -10.76 -49.05
CA SER A 14 -27.52 -11.20 -49.85
C SER A 14 -26.26 -11.44 -49.02
N SER A 15 -25.70 -12.64 -49.21
CA SER A 15 -24.29 -13.02 -49.28
C SER A 15 -23.28 -12.55 -48.23
N SER A 16 -22.88 -13.51 -47.39
CA SER A 16 -21.50 -13.93 -47.11
C SER A 16 -20.33 -12.98 -47.45
N ALA A 17 -19.69 -12.47 -46.41
CA ALA A 17 -18.26 -12.17 -46.41
C ALA A 17 -17.66 -12.63 -45.08
N SER A 18 -16.89 -13.70 -45.14
CA SER A 18 -16.05 -14.21 -44.06
C SER A 18 -14.98 -13.18 -43.72
N LYS A 19 -15.21 -12.40 -42.66
CA LYS A 19 -14.17 -11.60 -42.00
C LYS A 19 -13.47 -12.47 -40.97
N SER A 20 -12.25 -12.84 -41.29
CA SER A 20 -11.22 -13.26 -40.34
C SER A 20 -11.10 -12.21 -39.24
N ALA A 21 -11.54 -12.55 -38.03
CA ALA A 21 -11.27 -11.78 -36.84
C ALA A 21 -9.79 -11.98 -36.48
N SER A 22 -8.94 -11.09 -36.98
CA SER A 22 -7.61 -10.85 -36.44
C SER A 22 -7.75 -10.46 -34.97
N GLY A 23 -7.18 -11.27 -34.09
CA GLY A 23 -7.28 -11.16 -32.64
C GLY A 23 -6.93 -9.76 -32.13
N SER A 24 -7.92 -9.11 -31.51
CA SER A 24 -7.75 -7.87 -30.78
C SER A 24 -7.85 -8.14 -29.29
N GLY A 25 -6.76 -7.86 -28.58
CA GLY A 25 -6.75 -7.47 -27.16
C GLY A 25 -7.30 -8.50 -26.18
N ASN A 26 -6.41 -9.32 -25.63
CA ASN A 26 -6.71 -10.01 -24.38
C ASN A 26 -6.95 -8.91 -23.30
N PRO A 27 -8.11 -8.85 -22.63
CA PRO A 27 -8.29 -7.93 -21.52
C PRO A 27 -7.35 -8.37 -20.42
N GLN A 28 -6.19 -7.72 -20.28
CA GLN A 28 -5.28 -7.96 -19.17
C GLN A 28 -6.04 -7.59 -17.89
N GLY A 29 -6.61 -8.60 -17.23
CA GLY A 29 -7.29 -8.42 -15.95
C GLY A 29 -6.31 -7.87 -14.90
N LYS A 30 -6.87 -7.26 -13.85
CA LYS A 30 -6.08 -6.74 -12.72
C LYS A 30 -5.08 -7.79 -12.22
N PRO A 31 -3.89 -7.37 -11.76
CA PRO A 31 -2.90 -8.28 -11.19
C PRO A 31 -3.52 -9.17 -10.09
N THR A 32 -3.25 -10.48 -10.14
CA THR A 32 -3.55 -11.36 -9.01
C THR A 32 -2.53 -11.16 -7.89
N GLN A 33 -2.79 -11.73 -6.71
CA GLN A 33 -1.84 -11.62 -5.59
C GLN A 33 -0.54 -12.34 -5.87
N GLU A 34 -0.61 -13.47 -6.56
CA GLU A 34 0.55 -14.22 -7.03
C GLU A 34 1.37 -13.36 -7.99
N SER A 35 0.72 -12.61 -8.88
CA SER A 35 1.40 -11.68 -9.78
C SER A 35 2.04 -10.50 -9.05
N ILE A 36 1.37 -9.93 -8.04
CA ILE A 36 1.95 -8.87 -7.18
C ILE A 36 3.17 -9.41 -6.42
N ALA A 37 3.09 -10.60 -5.84
CA ALA A 37 4.21 -11.24 -5.15
C ALA A 37 5.38 -11.54 -6.08
N SER A 38 5.11 -12.09 -7.27
CA SER A 38 6.13 -12.36 -8.29
C SER A 38 6.75 -11.05 -8.83
N GLY A 39 5.95 -10.01 -9.03
CA GLY A 39 6.40 -8.68 -9.41
C GLY A 39 7.31 -8.08 -8.35
N ALA A 40 6.90 -8.08 -7.08
CA ALA A 40 7.69 -7.57 -5.96
C ALA A 40 9.01 -8.35 -5.75
N ALA A 41 9.00 -9.67 -5.94
CA ALA A 41 10.20 -10.50 -5.91
C ALA A 41 11.15 -10.18 -7.08
N THR A 42 10.61 -9.90 -8.27
CA THR A 42 11.40 -9.52 -9.46
C THR A 42 11.99 -8.12 -9.31
N VAL A 43 11.21 -7.17 -8.81
CA VAL A 43 11.67 -5.81 -8.50
C VAL A 43 12.75 -5.86 -7.42
N GLY A 44 12.55 -6.62 -6.33
CA GLY A 44 13.55 -6.76 -5.28
C GLY A 44 14.90 -7.27 -5.79
N TRP A 45 14.89 -8.36 -6.55
CA TRP A 45 16.09 -8.88 -7.22
C TRP A 45 16.74 -7.85 -8.15
N ALA A 46 15.94 -7.09 -8.92
CA ALA A 46 16.47 -6.08 -9.83
C ALA A 46 17.14 -4.93 -9.06
N LEU A 47 16.54 -4.48 -7.96
CA LEU A 47 17.12 -3.45 -7.09
C LEU A 47 18.48 -3.90 -6.52
N GLU A 48 18.56 -5.13 -6.01
CA GLU A 48 19.83 -5.71 -5.53
C GLU A 48 20.87 -5.80 -6.65
N THR A 49 20.45 -6.21 -7.85
CA THR A 49 21.31 -6.30 -9.04
C THR A 49 21.86 -4.94 -9.46
N LEU A 50 21.08 -3.87 -9.31
CA LEU A 50 21.49 -2.49 -9.58
C LEU A 50 22.36 -1.89 -8.45
N GLY A 51 22.64 -2.64 -7.37
CA GLY A 51 23.46 -2.18 -6.25
C GLY A 51 22.70 -1.45 -5.15
N ILE A 52 21.37 -1.48 -5.15
CA ILE A 52 20.56 -0.93 -4.04
C ILE A 52 20.60 -1.91 -2.87
N GLN A 53 21.24 -1.48 -1.78
CA GLN A 53 21.42 -2.33 -0.59
C GLN A 53 20.24 -2.30 0.38
N LYS A 54 19.44 -1.22 0.37
CA LYS A 54 18.27 -1.05 1.25
C LYS A 54 17.11 -0.52 0.43
N TYR A 55 15.98 -1.22 0.52
CA TYR A 55 14.72 -0.84 -0.09
C TYR A 55 13.56 -1.47 0.68
N GLY A 56 12.36 -0.95 0.52
CA GLY A 56 11.20 -1.70 1.00
C GLY A 56 9.91 -1.26 0.34
N PHE A 57 9.08 -2.25 0.03
CA PHE A 57 7.74 -2.02 -0.50
C PHE A 57 6.87 -1.33 0.54
N ILE A 58 6.05 -0.41 0.05
CA ILE A 58 5.05 0.35 0.81
C ILE A 58 3.67 0.24 0.14
N GLY A 59 2.73 1.07 0.57
CA GLY A 59 1.43 1.21 -0.11
C GLY A 59 0.54 -0.02 -0.01
N GLY A 60 -0.41 -0.13 -0.93
CA GLY A 60 -1.38 -1.24 -0.96
C GLY A 60 -0.72 -2.59 -1.22
N ALA A 61 0.30 -2.62 -2.08
CA ALA A 61 1.07 -3.81 -2.40
C ALA A 61 1.70 -4.41 -1.14
N ALA A 62 2.45 -3.62 -0.35
CA ALA A 62 3.11 -4.11 0.84
C ALA A 62 2.14 -4.72 1.86
N VAL A 63 0.96 -4.09 2.04
CA VAL A 63 -0.10 -4.65 2.89
C VAL A 63 -0.59 -5.99 2.35
N SER A 64 -0.85 -6.09 1.04
CA SER A 64 -1.26 -7.35 0.42
C SER A 64 -0.19 -8.44 0.57
N LEU A 65 1.09 -8.11 0.38
CA LEU A 65 2.20 -9.05 0.54
C LEU A 65 2.32 -9.56 1.98
N LEU A 66 2.15 -8.68 2.97
CA LEU A 66 2.16 -9.07 4.39
C LEU A 66 0.99 -9.97 4.74
N VAL A 67 -0.21 -9.67 4.25
CA VAL A 67 -1.39 -10.53 4.47
C VAL A 67 -1.19 -11.90 3.81
N GLN A 68 -0.63 -11.92 2.60
CA GLN A 68 -0.32 -13.16 1.89
C GLN A 68 0.74 -14.01 2.61
N ALA A 69 1.76 -13.39 3.19
CA ALA A 69 2.76 -14.08 4.00
C ALA A 69 2.17 -14.76 5.25
N GLN A 70 0.95 -14.38 5.66
CA GLN A 70 0.18 -15.03 6.74
C GLN A 70 -0.81 -16.09 6.21
N GLY A 71 -0.70 -16.50 4.94
CA GLY A 71 -1.60 -17.48 4.31
C GLY A 71 -3.02 -16.95 4.08
N ARG A 72 -3.21 -15.63 4.04
CA ARG A 72 -4.52 -14.98 3.84
C ARG A 72 -4.58 -14.25 2.51
N ARG A 73 -5.78 -14.08 1.98
CA ARG A 73 -6.01 -13.30 0.77
C ARG A 73 -5.97 -11.80 1.10
N GLY A 74 -5.01 -11.08 0.52
CA GLY A 74 -4.90 -9.62 0.61
C GLY A 74 -5.97 -8.87 -0.18
N ARG A 75 -5.90 -7.54 -0.20
CA ARG A 75 -6.63 -6.71 -1.16
C ARG A 75 -5.86 -6.66 -2.49
N GLN A 76 -6.55 -6.66 -3.63
CA GLN A 76 -5.86 -6.44 -4.91
C GLN A 76 -5.39 -4.99 -5.04
N THR A 77 -4.23 -4.81 -5.66
CA THR A 77 -3.65 -3.51 -6.03
C THR A 77 -3.14 -3.60 -7.47
N ASP A 78 -2.99 -2.45 -8.12
CA ASP A 78 -2.65 -2.36 -9.54
C ASP A 78 -1.17 -1.97 -9.77
N ASP A 79 -0.44 -1.65 -8.70
CA ASP A 79 0.89 -1.05 -8.67
C ASP A 79 1.77 -1.60 -7.54
N LEU A 80 3.07 -1.29 -7.61
CA LEU A 80 4.08 -1.56 -6.59
C LEU A 80 4.75 -0.24 -6.19
N ASP A 81 4.56 0.16 -4.94
CA ASP A 81 5.27 1.31 -4.37
C ASP A 81 6.50 0.83 -3.61
N VAL A 82 7.67 1.40 -3.87
CA VAL A 82 8.92 1.04 -3.20
C VAL A 82 9.73 2.26 -2.80
N ILE A 83 10.22 2.27 -1.56
CA ILE A 83 11.24 3.23 -1.12
C ILE A 83 12.61 2.60 -1.34
N VAL A 84 13.54 3.33 -1.93
CA VAL A 84 14.96 2.95 -2.02
C VAL A 84 15.81 3.88 -1.17
N GLN A 85 16.83 3.34 -0.51
CA GLN A 85 17.84 4.17 0.13
C GLN A 85 18.78 4.71 -0.96
N PRO A 86 18.80 6.04 -1.19
CA PRO A 86 19.66 6.61 -2.21
C PRO A 86 21.13 6.45 -1.82
N THR A 87 21.98 6.27 -2.82
CA THR A 87 23.45 6.28 -2.69
C THR A 87 24.01 7.57 -3.29
N SER A 88 25.34 7.73 -3.31
CA SER A 88 25.98 8.85 -4.01
C SER A 88 25.75 8.84 -5.52
N THR A 89 25.33 7.71 -6.11
CA THR A 89 25.17 7.55 -7.56
C THR A 89 23.78 7.08 -7.98
N LEU A 90 22.96 6.60 -7.05
CA LEU A 90 21.63 6.05 -7.34
C LEU A 90 20.55 6.77 -6.53
N THR A 91 19.64 7.41 -7.25
CA THR A 91 18.36 7.96 -6.78
C THR A 91 17.20 7.14 -7.36
N ALA A 92 15.99 7.31 -6.82
CA ALA A 92 14.75 6.75 -7.33
C ALA A 92 14.56 7.02 -8.83
N GLU A 93 14.87 8.24 -9.29
CA GLU A 93 14.81 8.60 -10.71
C GLU A 93 15.79 7.78 -11.56
N SER A 94 17.06 7.71 -11.14
CA SER A 94 18.05 6.90 -11.88
C SER A 94 17.72 5.41 -11.87
N VAL A 95 17.23 4.88 -10.75
CA VAL A 95 16.81 3.48 -10.62
C VAL A 95 15.64 3.19 -11.53
N SER A 96 14.66 4.10 -11.60
CA SER A 96 13.50 3.99 -12.49
C SER A 96 13.91 3.76 -13.94
N SER A 97 14.86 4.56 -14.45
CA SER A 97 15.41 4.41 -15.79
C SER A 97 16.27 3.15 -15.96
N LEU A 98 17.06 2.79 -14.94
CA LEU A 98 17.94 1.62 -14.99
C LEU A 98 17.19 0.28 -15.04
N LEU A 99 16.00 0.18 -14.43
CA LEU A 99 15.21 -1.05 -14.48
C LEU A 99 14.96 -1.53 -15.91
N SER A 100 14.65 -0.61 -16.83
CA SER A 100 14.32 -0.92 -18.23
C SER A 100 15.52 -0.87 -19.19
N THR A 101 16.67 -0.35 -18.75
CA THR A 101 17.85 -0.14 -19.62
C THR A 101 19.06 -1.01 -19.24
N HIS A 102 19.20 -1.42 -17.99
CA HIS A 102 20.33 -2.22 -17.54
C HIS A 102 20.29 -3.64 -18.12
N GLU A 103 21.42 -4.14 -18.62
CA GLU A 103 21.51 -5.39 -19.41
C GLU A 103 20.90 -6.61 -18.71
N GLN A 104 21.09 -6.71 -17.40
CA GLN A 104 20.58 -7.85 -16.62
C GLN A 104 19.08 -7.76 -16.34
N THR A 105 18.49 -6.57 -16.29
CA THR A 105 17.10 -6.37 -15.85
C THR A 105 16.16 -6.05 -17.00
N LYS A 106 16.62 -5.42 -18.09
CA LYS A 106 15.81 -4.85 -19.18
C LYS A 106 14.77 -5.79 -19.82
N LEU A 107 14.96 -7.10 -19.74
CA LEU A 107 13.99 -8.08 -20.25
C LEU A 107 12.73 -8.20 -19.37
N TYR A 108 12.86 -7.92 -18.08
CA TYR A 108 11.78 -8.03 -17.08
C TYR A 108 10.96 -6.75 -16.94
N PHE A 109 11.43 -5.64 -17.50
CA PHE A 109 10.80 -4.35 -17.35
C PHE A 109 10.45 -3.71 -18.69
N VAL A 110 9.42 -2.87 -18.67
CA VAL A 110 9.09 -1.97 -19.77
C VAL A 110 8.90 -0.57 -19.24
N GLU A 111 9.32 0.42 -20.01
CA GLU A 111 9.00 1.80 -19.72
C GLU A 111 7.75 2.22 -20.49
N LYS A 112 6.82 2.90 -19.81
CA LYS A 112 5.64 3.48 -20.45
C LYS A 112 5.48 4.92 -20.03
N TYR A 113 5.07 5.76 -20.97
CA TYR A 113 4.69 7.14 -20.69
C TYR A 113 3.28 7.18 -20.07
N GLN A 114 3.18 7.61 -18.82
CA GLN A 114 1.92 7.76 -18.08
C GLN A 114 1.99 9.00 -17.20
N GLU A 115 0.89 9.77 -17.12
CA GLU A 115 0.82 10.97 -16.26
C GLU A 115 1.98 11.96 -16.49
N TYR A 116 2.38 12.10 -17.76
CA TYR A 116 3.47 12.97 -18.20
C TYR A 116 4.88 12.57 -17.77
N VAL A 117 5.05 11.34 -17.25
CA VAL A 117 6.34 10.79 -16.86
C VAL A 117 6.53 9.38 -17.40
N ASN A 118 7.78 8.99 -17.64
CA ASN A 118 8.11 7.61 -17.94
C ASN A 118 8.11 6.80 -16.65
N LYS A 119 7.23 5.79 -16.58
CA LYS A 119 7.13 4.87 -15.43
C LYS A 119 7.60 3.47 -15.83
N PRO A 120 8.39 2.79 -14.97
CA PRO A 120 8.77 1.41 -15.19
C PRO A 120 7.63 0.48 -14.78
N PHE A 121 7.48 -0.62 -15.53
CA PHE A 121 6.52 -1.68 -15.27
C PHE A 121 7.28 -3.00 -15.22
N VAL A 122 7.00 -3.83 -14.21
CA VAL A 122 7.48 -5.22 -14.18
C VAL A 122 6.54 -6.11 -14.99
N ARG A 123 7.11 -6.96 -15.85
CA ARG A 123 6.39 -8.00 -16.59
C ARG A 123 6.33 -9.27 -15.77
N VAL A 124 5.11 -9.77 -15.55
CA VAL A 124 4.85 -10.99 -14.79
C VAL A 124 3.96 -11.93 -15.59
N ALA A 125 4.29 -13.22 -15.61
CA ALA A 125 3.45 -14.22 -16.25
C ALA A 125 2.15 -14.43 -15.45
N GLN A 126 0.99 -14.32 -16.10
CA GLN A 126 -0.32 -14.50 -15.49
C GLN A 126 -1.29 -15.16 -16.47
N ASN A 127 -1.92 -16.26 -16.08
CA ASN A 127 -2.98 -16.96 -16.83
C ASN A 127 -2.64 -17.23 -18.30
N GLY A 128 -1.41 -17.69 -18.58
CA GLY A 128 -0.95 -17.94 -19.96
C GLY A 128 -0.61 -16.69 -20.78
N GLY A 129 -0.64 -15.51 -20.15
CA GLY A 129 -0.20 -14.24 -20.73
C GLY A 129 0.81 -13.53 -19.86
N THR A 130 1.03 -12.25 -20.14
CA THR A 130 1.85 -11.34 -19.32
C THR A 130 0.96 -10.23 -18.80
N VAL A 131 1.10 -9.89 -17.51
CA VAL A 131 0.57 -8.67 -16.90
C VAL A 131 1.73 -7.73 -16.61
N GLU A 132 1.50 -6.43 -16.79
CA GLU A 132 2.49 -5.38 -16.53
C GLU A 132 2.01 -4.56 -15.33
N ILE A 133 2.82 -4.54 -14.27
CA ILE A 133 2.48 -3.89 -13.00
C ILE A 133 3.35 -2.64 -12.88
N ALA A 134 2.72 -1.48 -12.68
CA ALA A 134 3.42 -0.21 -12.54
C ALA A 134 4.29 -0.21 -11.28
N ILE A 135 5.44 0.44 -11.33
CA ILE A 135 6.34 0.58 -10.19
C ILE A 135 6.54 2.07 -9.92
N GLU A 136 6.23 2.49 -8.69
CA GLU A 136 6.55 3.82 -8.21
C GLU A 136 7.72 3.73 -7.22
N ILE A 137 8.79 4.45 -7.53
CA ILE A 137 10.03 4.42 -6.76
C ILE A 137 10.20 5.76 -6.05
N PHE A 138 10.42 5.71 -4.75
CA PHE A 138 10.57 6.87 -3.88
C PHE A 138 11.92 6.85 -3.18
N ASP A 139 12.46 8.03 -2.91
CA ASP A 139 13.57 8.21 -1.98
C ASP A 139 13.41 9.55 -1.25
N TRP A 140 14.17 9.74 -0.17
CA TRP A 140 14.12 10.97 0.62
C TRP A 140 14.89 12.15 0.01
N VAL A 141 15.75 11.93 -0.99
CA VAL A 141 16.49 13.01 -1.69
C VAL A 141 15.53 13.78 -2.62
N VAL A 142 14.68 13.06 -3.34
CA VAL A 142 13.61 13.61 -4.19
C VAL A 142 12.46 14.13 -3.33
N TRP A 143 12.17 13.48 -2.20
CA TRP A 143 11.11 13.87 -1.25
C TRP A 143 11.66 14.26 0.13
N PRO A 144 12.41 15.36 0.26
CA PRO A 144 13.10 15.74 1.50
C PRO A 144 12.14 15.99 2.68
N GLN A 145 10.94 16.50 2.40
CA GLN A 145 9.87 16.66 3.39
C GLN A 145 9.36 15.33 3.95
N ARG A 146 9.59 14.21 3.25
CA ARG A 146 9.25 12.85 3.71
C ARG A 146 10.43 12.10 4.31
N ARG A 147 11.57 12.76 4.53
CA ARG A 147 12.80 12.11 5.01
C ARG A 147 12.59 11.27 6.27
N MET A 148 11.82 11.76 7.24
CA MET A 148 11.54 11.01 8.47
C MET A 148 10.90 9.63 8.21
N TYR A 149 10.22 9.48 7.07
CA TYR A 149 9.56 8.24 6.65
C TYR A 149 10.37 7.46 5.60
N TYR A 150 11.13 8.14 4.74
CA TYR A 150 11.77 7.55 3.55
C TYR A 150 13.27 7.30 3.72
N ASP A 151 13.91 7.81 4.77
CA ASP A 151 15.30 7.48 5.10
C ASP A 151 15.33 6.12 5.83
N LEU A 152 15.73 5.08 5.10
CA LEU A 152 15.79 3.69 5.58
C LEU A 152 16.99 3.44 6.52
N ASN A 153 17.79 4.47 6.80
CA ASN A 153 18.79 4.43 7.87
C ASN A 153 18.24 4.86 9.23
N LEU A 154 17.03 5.42 9.28
CA LEU A 154 16.39 5.78 10.54
C LEU A 154 15.82 4.54 11.23
N ALA A 155 16.06 4.42 12.54
CA ALA A 155 15.63 3.26 13.33
C ALA A 155 14.13 2.92 13.22
N PRO A 156 13.18 3.87 13.09
CA PRO A 156 11.76 3.52 12.91
C PRO A 156 11.43 2.90 11.55
N ASN A 157 12.27 3.08 10.53
CA ASN A 157 12.01 2.71 9.14
C ASN A 157 12.66 1.35 8.80
N THR A 158 12.45 0.35 9.67
CA THR A 158 13.07 -0.98 9.46
C THR A 158 12.37 -1.77 8.36
N GLN A 159 13.18 -2.54 7.64
CA GLN A 159 12.72 -3.49 6.64
C GLN A 159 12.27 -4.80 7.31
N MET A 160 11.22 -5.41 6.77
CA MET A 160 10.78 -6.76 7.09
C MET A 160 10.97 -7.65 5.87
N MET A 161 11.76 -8.70 6.02
CA MET A 161 11.97 -9.68 4.96
C MET A 161 10.74 -10.56 4.79
N LEU A 162 10.30 -10.73 3.54
CA LEU A 162 9.26 -11.65 3.14
C LEU A 162 9.83 -12.66 2.15
N SER A 163 9.57 -13.95 2.39
CA SER A 163 9.89 -15.01 1.43
C SER A 163 8.69 -15.24 0.53
N LEU A 164 8.77 -14.73 -0.70
CA LEU A 164 7.70 -14.76 -1.70
C LEU A 164 8.21 -15.44 -2.97
N SER A 165 7.47 -16.40 -3.51
CA SER A 165 7.79 -17.04 -4.79
C SER A 165 9.25 -17.54 -4.89
N GLN A 166 9.74 -18.15 -3.79
CA GLN A 166 11.11 -18.66 -3.64
C GLN A 166 12.23 -17.61 -3.64
N ARG A 167 11.90 -16.32 -3.58
CA ARG A 167 12.86 -15.22 -3.41
C ARG A 167 12.54 -14.44 -2.14
N ASN A 168 13.56 -13.81 -1.58
CA ASN A 168 13.35 -12.85 -0.51
C ASN A 168 13.10 -11.47 -1.12
N THR A 169 12.26 -10.70 -0.46
CA THR A 169 12.09 -9.28 -0.71
C THR A 169 11.76 -8.58 0.59
N TYR A 170 11.68 -7.25 0.58
CA TYR A 170 11.51 -6.46 1.80
C TYR A 170 10.31 -5.55 1.71
N THR A 171 9.46 -5.52 2.75
CA THR A 171 8.51 -4.43 2.97
C THR A 171 9.04 -3.52 4.08
N LEU A 172 8.47 -2.33 4.25
CA LEU A 172 8.62 -1.62 5.52
C LEU A 172 7.87 -2.41 6.62
N ASN A 173 8.32 -2.26 7.86
CA ASN A 173 7.72 -2.96 8.98
C ASN A 173 6.22 -2.59 9.19
N THR A 174 5.48 -3.45 9.89
CA THR A 174 4.04 -3.29 10.09
C THR A 174 3.68 -1.98 10.82
N ALA A 175 4.51 -1.56 11.79
CA ALA A 175 4.29 -0.32 12.53
C ALA A 175 4.40 0.92 11.63
N TRP A 176 5.40 0.96 10.74
CA TRP A 176 5.59 2.01 9.74
C TRP A 176 4.40 2.06 8.78
N LEU A 177 4.01 0.92 8.22
CA LEU A 177 2.88 0.84 7.28
C LEU A 177 1.58 1.31 7.94
N LEU A 178 1.36 0.95 9.20
CA LEU A 178 0.16 1.33 9.94
C LEU A 178 0.11 2.85 10.18
N ARG A 179 1.23 3.47 10.58
CA ARG A 179 1.34 4.93 10.74
C ARG A 179 1.06 5.66 9.44
N GLN A 180 1.64 5.21 8.33
CA GLN A 180 1.37 5.80 7.01
C GLN A 180 -0.08 5.63 6.57
N LYS A 181 -0.72 4.52 6.95
CA LYS A 181 -2.13 4.30 6.63
C LYS A 181 -3.07 5.19 7.45
N PHE A 182 -2.70 5.56 8.67
CA PHE A 182 -3.42 6.61 9.41
C PHE A 182 -3.40 7.93 8.64
N LEU A 183 -2.20 8.39 8.25
CA LEU A 183 -2.04 9.62 7.47
C LEU A 183 -2.81 9.56 6.14
N ALA A 184 -2.70 8.44 5.40
CA ALA A 184 -3.41 8.25 4.15
C ALA A 184 -4.94 8.31 4.30
N TYR A 185 -5.49 7.67 5.34
CA TYR A 185 -6.92 7.70 5.64
C TYR A 185 -7.43 9.12 5.95
N TYR A 186 -6.62 9.89 6.71
CA TYR A 186 -6.90 11.28 7.02
C TYR A 186 -6.90 12.16 5.77
N GLN A 187 -5.90 11.99 4.90
CA GLN A 187 -5.66 12.85 3.73
C GLN A 187 -6.53 12.51 2.50
N ARG A 188 -6.95 11.25 2.31
CA ARG A 188 -7.57 10.77 1.06
C ARG A 188 -9.02 10.34 1.22
N SER A 189 -9.96 11.28 1.12
CA SER A 189 -11.39 11.01 1.27
C SER A 189 -11.95 9.97 0.29
N ASP A 190 -11.42 9.93 -0.95
CA ASP A 190 -11.83 9.05 -2.04
C ASP A 190 -11.36 7.59 -1.86
N LYS A 191 -10.33 7.35 -1.06
CA LYS A 191 -9.74 6.02 -0.81
C LYS A 191 -9.93 5.50 0.62
N ARG A 192 -10.72 6.19 1.44
CA ARG A 192 -10.93 5.87 2.87
C ARG A 192 -11.32 4.43 3.14
N GLU A 193 -12.21 3.84 2.34
CA GLU A 193 -12.63 2.45 2.54
C GLU A 193 -11.45 1.48 2.39
N SER A 194 -10.66 1.64 1.31
CA SER A 194 -9.48 0.81 1.08
C SER A 194 -8.38 1.04 2.12
N ASP A 195 -8.22 2.28 2.59
CA ASP A 195 -7.27 2.60 3.66
C ASP A 195 -7.72 2.02 5.00
N MET A 196 -9.01 2.05 5.33
CA MET A 196 -9.55 1.41 6.54
C MET A 196 -9.40 -0.11 6.48
N GLN A 197 -9.65 -0.74 5.33
CA GLN A 197 -9.40 -2.18 5.14
C GLN A 197 -7.93 -2.54 5.38
N ASP A 198 -7.01 -1.72 4.86
CA ASP A 198 -5.57 -1.91 5.05
C ASP A 198 -5.17 -1.70 6.53
N ILE A 199 -5.72 -0.68 7.21
CA ILE A 199 -5.53 -0.43 8.65
C ILE A 199 -5.97 -1.65 9.46
N VAL A 200 -7.18 -2.17 9.23
CA VAL A 200 -7.70 -3.35 9.94
C VAL A 200 -6.82 -4.58 9.68
N SER A 201 -6.31 -4.73 8.46
CA SER A 201 -5.44 -5.86 8.10
C SER A 201 -4.08 -5.78 8.80
N LEU A 202 -3.44 -4.60 8.77
CA LEU A 202 -2.17 -4.35 9.46
C LEU A 202 -2.32 -4.48 10.97
N PHE A 203 -3.42 -3.98 11.53
CA PHE A 203 -3.71 -4.12 12.96
C PHE A 203 -3.80 -5.59 13.38
N LYS A 204 -4.51 -6.42 12.61
CA LYS A 204 -4.58 -7.87 12.88
C LYS A 204 -3.20 -8.53 12.84
N ILE A 205 -2.33 -8.13 11.91
CA ILE A 205 -0.97 -8.66 11.82
C ILE A 205 -0.15 -8.22 13.03
N LEU A 206 -0.22 -6.95 13.40
CA LEU A 206 0.45 -6.37 14.56
C LEU A 206 0.03 -7.09 15.85
N SER A 207 -1.28 -7.29 16.05
CA SER A 207 -1.81 -8.01 17.23
C SER A 207 -1.40 -9.48 17.27
N LEU A 208 -1.36 -10.17 16.12
CA LEU A 208 -0.94 -11.57 16.06
C LEU A 208 0.53 -11.76 16.43
N ARG A 209 1.36 -10.75 16.17
CA ARG A 209 2.80 -10.78 16.46
C ARG A 209 3.13 -10.39 17.90
N GLY A 210 2.19 -9.82 18.64
CA GLY A 210 2.50 -9.23 19.95
C GLY A 210 3.24 -7.89 19.83
N ASP A 211 3.27 -7.28 18.64
CA ASP A 211 4.02 -6.05 18.39
C ASP A 211 3.17 -4.84 18.80
N GLN A 212 3.84 -3.74 19.19
CA GLN A 212 3.18 -2.46 19.48
C GLN A 212 3.73 -1.36 18.57
N VAL A 213 2.90 -0.37 18.26
CA VAL A 213 3.31 0.85 17.56
C VAL A 213 3.15 2.06 18.47
N THR A 214 4.16 2.91 18.53
CA THR A 214 4.09 4.18 19.25
C THR A 214 3.84 5.32 18.26
N VAL A 215 2.87 6.18 18.57
CA VAL A 215 2.49 7.35 17.76
C VAL A 215 2.70 8.62 18.59
N THR A 216 3.74 9.36 18.26
CA THR A 216 4.11 10.63 18.93
C THR A 216 4.08 11.84 18.02
N ASP A 217 4.08 11.64 16.71
CA ASP A 217 4.05 12.73 15.74
C ASP A 217 2.67 13.45 15.74
N PRO A 218 2.60 14.78 15.80
CA PRO A 218 1.34 15.52 15.85
C PRO A 218 0.39 15.28 14.67
N GLU A 219 0.91 15.09 13.46
CA GLU A 219 0.09 14.83 12.27
C GLU A 219 -0.49 13.41 12.36
N GLU A 220 0.32 12.43 12.74
CA GLU A 220 -0.12 11.06 12.96
C GLU A 220 -1.14 10.95 14.11
N ILE A 221 -0.98 11.71 15.19
CA ILE A 221 -1.94 11.75 16.31
C ILE A 221 -3.30 12.27 15.80
N THR A 222 -3.28 13.33 14.99
CA THR A 222 -4.50 13.90 14.41
C THR A 222 -5.18 12.88 13.49
N ALA A 223 -4.41 12.21 12.64
CA ALA A 223 -4.91 11.17 11.76
C ALA A 223 -5.46 9.96 12.53
N LEU A 224 -4.75 9.51 13.57
CA LEU A 224 -5.16 8.40 14.41
C LEU A 224 -6.48 8.67 15.14
N LYS A 225 -6.72 9.90 15.63
CA LYS A 225 -8.02 10.26 16.24
C LYS A 225 -9.18 9.99 15.29
N LEU A 226 -9.07 10.45 14.04
CA LEU A 226 -10.10 10.22 13.03
C LEU A 226 -10.29 8.72 12.74
N VAL A 227 -9.19 7.96 12.68
CA VAL A 227 -9.26 6.50 12.49
C VAL A 227 -9.98 5.84 13.66
N VAL A 228 -9.66 6.18 14.91
CA VAL A 228 -10.27 5.61 16.11
C VAL A 228 -11.78 5.89 16.18
N GLU A 229 -12.20 7.08 15.77
CA GLU A 229 -13.62 7.46 15.72
C GLU A 229 -14.44 6.64 14.69
N ASN A 230 -13.78 6.15 13.64
CA ASN A 230 -14.45 5.48 12.51
C ASN A 230 -14.17 3.97 12.44
N ALA A 231 -13.18 3.46 13.17
CA ALA A 231 -12.81 2.05 13.16
C ALA A 231 -13.76 1.22 14.03
N THR A 232 -14.09 0.01 13.58
CA THR A 232 -14.87 -0.98 14.35
C THR A 232 -14.02 -1.82 15.29
N ILE A 233 -12.69 -1.63 15.27
CA ILE A 233 -11.72 -2.37 16.07
C ILE A 233 -11.15 -1.49 17.18
N SER A 234 -10.97 -2.05 18.37
CA SER A 234 -10.25 -1.37 19.45
C SER A 234 -8.76 -1.43 19.17
N MET A 235 -8.11 -0.26 19.10
CA MET A 235 -6.66 -0.15 18.89
C MET A 235 -5.84 0.00 20.18
N LYS A 236 -6.53 0.08 21.33
CA LYS A 236 -5.91 0.25 22.65
C LYS A 236 -4.98 -0.93 22.97
N GLY A 237 -3.84 -0.63 23.60
CA GLY A 237 -2.82 -1.62 23.96
C GLY A 237 -1.92 -2.12 22.84
N TRP A 238 -2.26 -1.79 21.60
CA TRP A 238 -1.48 -2.13 20.40
C TRP A 238 -0.90 -0.87 19.75
N VAL A 239 -1.66 0.23 19.79
CA VAL A 239 -1.24 1.57 19.39
C VAL A 239 -1.07 2.41 20.65
N LEU A 240 0.17 2.77 20.98
CA LEU A 240 0.53 3.58 22.13
C LEU A 240 0.51 5.06 21.74
N CYS A 241 -0.41 5.82 22.33
CA CYS A 241 -0.53 7.25 22.08
C CYS A 241 -1.04 7.97 23.33
N GLU A 242 -0.14 8.59 24.09
CA GLU A 242 -0.48 9.30 25.35
C GLU A 242 -1.45 10.48 25.14
N LYS A 243 -1.58 10.99 23.92
CA LYS A 243 -2.53 12.08 23.60
C LYS A 243 -3.95 11.59 23.34
N ILE A 244 -4.16 10.29 23.16
CA ILE A 244 -5.47 9.68 22.92
C ILE A 244 -5.85 8.76 24.09
N TRP A 245 -4.92 7.92 24.51
CA TRP A 245 -5.09 7.01 25.64
C TRP A 245 -3.98 7.26 26.68
N PRO A 246 -4.08 8.34 27.49
CA PRO A 246 -3.07 8.67 28.48
C PRO A 246 -2.96 7.57 29.55
N THR A 247 -1.75 7.12 29.86
CA THR A 247 -1.48 6.17 30.95
C THR A 247 -1.22 6.87 32.28
N SER A 248 -0.88 8.15 32.22
CA SER A 248 -0.84 9.07 33.36
C SER A 248 -2.16 9.82 33.53
N TRP A 249 -2.44 10.35 34.73
CA TRP A 249 -3.63 11.17 34.95
C TRP A 249 -3.63 12.41 34.05
N ALA A 250 -4.67 12.51 33.21
CA ALA A 250 -4.94 13.65 32.33
C ALA A 250 -6.26 14.30 32.75
N TRP A 251 -6.38 15.61 32.56
CA TRP A 251 -7.62 16.34 32.83
C TRP A 251 -8.58 16.23 31.64
N ASP A 252 -9.82 15.81 31.88
CA ASP A 252 -10.89 15.87 30.89
C ASP A 252 -11.71 17.16 31.07
N GLU A 253 -11.72 18.01 30.05
CA GLU A 253 -12.44 19.28 30.09
C GLU A 253 -13.96 19.14 30.03
N THR A 254 -14.47 18.04 29.48
CA THR A 254 -15.91 17.77 29.33
C THR A 254 -16.49 17.30 30.66
N TYR A 255 -15.82 16.36 31.32
CA TYR A 255 -16.26 15.76 32.57
C TYR A 255 -15.70 16.47 33.81
N LYS A 256 -14.80 17.45 33.64
CA LYS A 256 -14.15 18.22 34.71
C LYS A 256 -13.54 17.32 35.78
N ARG A 257 -12.84 16.27 35.34
CA ARG A 257 -12.25 15.24 36.21
C ARG A 257 -11.00 14.65 35.59
N TYR A 258 -10.09 14.18 36.42
CA TYR A 258 -8.91 13.44 35.95
C TYR A 258 -9.28 12.03 35.50
N TYR A 259 -8.71 11.59 34.38
CA TYR A 259 -8.84 10.25 33.82
C TYR A 259 -7.49 9.68 33.39
N LYS A 260 -7.42 8.36 33.26
CA LYS A 260 -6.32 7.65 32.60
C LYS A 260 -6.82 6.31 32.04
N TYR A 261 -6.01 5.68 31.21
CA TYR A 261 -6.21 4.31 30.76
C TYR A 261 -5.29 3.37 31.54
N ASP A 262 -5.86 2.32 32.11
CA ASP A 262 -5.11 1.33 32.88
C ASP A 262 -4.52 0.25 31.97
N SER A 263 -3.23 0.39 31.63
CA SER A 263 -2.52 -0.59 30.80
C SER A 263 -2.40 -1.97 31.45
N ALA A 264 -2.55 -2.08 32.78
CA ALA A 264 -2.53 -3.37 33.49
C ALA A 264 -3.91 -4.06 33.47
N ASN A 265 -5.00 -3.30 33.30
CA ASN A 265 -6.36 -3.81 33.26
C ASN A 265 -7.04 -3.50 31.92
N ASN A 266 -6.59 -4.21 30.87
CA ASN A 266 -7.20 -4.20 29.53
C ASN A 266 -7.41 -2.81 28.90
N TRP A 267 -6.65 -1.80 29.31
CA TRP A 267 -6.83 -0.42 28.86
C TRP A 267 -8.24 0.12 29.14
N ASP A 268 -8.78 -0.21 30.32
CA ASP A 268 -10.02 0.35 30.82
C ASP A 268 -9.83 1.83 31.19
N LEU A 269 -10.87 2.63 30.96
CA LEU A 269 -10.91 4.04 31.35
C LEU A 269 -11.15 4.14 32.86
N VAL A 270 -10.23 4.78 33.58
CA VAL A 270 -10.30 5.00 35.03
C VAL A 270 -10.44 6.49 35.32
N TRP A 271 -11.41 6.85 36.15
CA TRP A 271 -11.62 8.22 36.65
C TRP A 271 -11.06 8.36 38.07
N ALA A 272 -10.43 9.49 38.39
CA ALA A 272 -9.92 9.78 39.74
C ALA A 272 -11.09 9.88 40.73
N ALA A 273 -10.99 9.47 41.99
CA ALA A 273 -12.10 9.63 42.94
C ALA A 273 -12.52 11.12 43.09
N GLU A 274 -13.82 11.39 43.29
CA GLU A 274 -14.29 12.72 43.68
C GLU A 274 -13.77 13.00 45.09
N THR A 275 -12.90 14.00 45.22
CA THR A 275 -12.39 14.50 46.50
C THR A 275 -13.27 15.61 47.04
#